data_AF-A0A4Q1D066-F1
#
_entry.id   AF-A0A4Q1D066-F1
#
_cell.length_a   1.000
_cell.length_b   1.000
_cell.length_c   1.000
_cell.angle_alpha   90.00
_cell.angle_beta   90.00
_cell.angle_gamma   90.00
#
_symmetry.space_group_name_H-M   'P 1'
#
loop_
_entity.id
_entity.type
_entity.pdbx_description
1 polymer ?
#
loop_
_entity_poly.entity_id
_entity_poly.type
_entity_poly.pdbx_seq_one_letter_code
_entity_poly.pdbx_strand_id
1 'polypeptide(L)'
;MTASSSIDTTGLLTILGVIAAVWALISPTSRLQLRFCTTWADWAVGGSVFVLVHYLVFAPALEQLGLYYSLGPWKWGLNSSSAVYLLLLSVALYFFWRTRFPKLARGRVHVFRELIENLHLTRRYDELVLLVEPQLPTLISLTRQQSWLVGWIEGRVNSKDELAALLRGQAPKPTSFWRKQWLRLLHGLKARCAKGDKASLEAREILLNLVTSPELTVHLAQAHPHFCLKLLEADEAIQSDFIAHYIDALLESTGSRLYVELRNNQNLNGGSRLSLPPTNRLLRFFFADAATAVKNGLEAAVGESVCRRLDEDKHLVNQLNEPFGSYQEVGRLQCPINSGITLFEIMVHEGIHQGLQDHMWLHYFGHFAKRILKQMSGAPDEEVYQEWPTPFHYLLARLVGVAADWSEQCARVDDSEVPKETRCADHFDRHYISKEATKVLGTMLQDIIPSEKLSASFKSDLLEIVIRSYVRLQSNLKTADVAASFLNAVIVGSDMKTEAVYRQELRNLFRGLDHILSGKASAFETALDASLT
;
A
#
# COMPACT_ATOMS: atom_id res chain seq x y z
N MET A 1 30.67 74.90 4.27
CA MET A 1 29.50 74.31 4.96
C MET A 1 29.40 72.86 4.49
N THR A 2 29.90 71.92 5.29
CA THR A 2 29.83 70.48 5.00
C THR A 2 28.40 70.02 5.28
N ALA A 3 27.65 69.69 4.22
CA ALA A 3 26.33 69.13 4.36
C ALA A 3 26.42 67.85 5.20
N SER A 4 25.73 67.81 6.33
CA SER A 4 25.58 66.60 7.13
C SER A 4 24.80 65.60 6.29
N SER A 5 25.49 64.58 5.75
CA SER A 5 24.87 63.43 5.12
C SER A 5 24.11 62.65 6.20
N SER A 6 22.85 63.00 6.43
CA SER A 6 21.98 62.27 7.34
C SER A 6 21.77 60.86 6.79
N ILE A 7 22.22 59.85 7.53
CA ILE A 7 21.95 58.45 7.21
C ILE A 7 20.44 58.24 7.36
N ASP A 8 19.73 58.07 6.25
CA ASP A 8 18.29 57.84 6.25
C ASP A 8 18.00 56.39 6.68
N THR A 9 17.67 56.21 7.95
CA THR A 9 17.33 54.92 8.56
C THR A 9 15.86 54.55 8.42
N THR A 10 15.04 55.43 7.84
CA THR A 10 13.58 55.22 7.65
C THR A 10 13.32 54.00 6.76
N GLY A 11 14.17 53.80 5.75
CA GLY A 11 14.13 52.61 4.90
C GLY A 11 14.38 51.32 5.70
N LEU A 12 15.36 51.31 6.60
CA LEU A 12 15.69 50.15 7.46
C LEU A 12 14.56 49.79 8.43
N LEU A 13 13.94 50.80 9.06
CA LEU A 13 12.78 50.61 9.94
C LEU A 13 11.57 50.04 9.18
N THR A 14 11.33 50.53 7.96
CA THR A 14 10.26 50.02 7.09
C THR A 14 10.51 48.56 6.71
N ILE A 15 11.76 48.20 6.40
CA ILE A 15 12.13 46.82 6.07
C ILE A 15 11.94 45.88 7.25
N LEU A 16 12.37 46.27 8.46
CA LEU A 16 12.15 45.51 9.69
C LEU A 16 10.65 45.31 9.98
N GLY A 17 9.84 46.36 9.78
CA GLY A 17 8.38 46.27 9.89
C GLY A 17 7.75 45.29 8.91
N VAL A 18 8.19 45.32 7.64
CA VAL A 18 7.71 44.38 6.61
C VAL A 18 8.14 42.95 6.91
N ILE A 19 9.38 42.71 7.34
CA ILE A 19 9.85 41.36 7.73
C ILE A 19 9.03 40.84 8.90
N ALA A 20 8.77 41.66 9.92
CA ALA A 20 7.95 41.28 11.06
C ALA A 20 6.50 40.95 10.65
N ALA A 21 5.90 41.76 9.76
CA ALA A 21 4.56 41.53 9.24
C ALA A 21 4.46 40.25 8.39
N VAL A 22 5.43 40.03 7.50
CA VAL A 22 5.51 38.80 6.70
C VAL A 22 5.71 37.59 7.60
N TRP A 23 6.61 37.66 8.59
CA TRP A 23 6.80 36.58 9.55
C TRP A 23 5.52 36.27 10.33
N ALA A 24 4.77 37.29 10.75
CA ALA A 24 3.48 37.14 11.42
C ALA A 24 2.42 36.47 10.53
N LEU A 25 2.40 36.75 9.22
CA LEU A 25 1.48 36.17 8.23
C LEU A 25 1.80 34.71 7.87
N ILE A 26 3.05 34.26 8.04
CA ILE A 26 3.44 32.87 7.76
C ILE A 26 2.78 31.92 8.77
N SER A 27 2.08 30.90 8.27
CA SER A 27 1.42 29.89 9.09
C SER A 27 2.40 29.17 10.03
N PRO A 28 1.97 28.70 11.21
CA PRO A 28 2.81 27.92 12.12
C PRO A 28 3.47 26.71 11.44
N THR A 29 2.74 26.03 10.56
CA THR A 29 3.22 24.89 9.76
C THR A 29 4.35 25.28 8.80
N SER A 30 4.23 26.42 8.12
CA SER A 30 5.26 26.94 7.21
C SER A 30 6.52 27.36 7.97
N ARG A 31 6.39 27.90 9.20
CA ARG A 31 7.53 28.23 10.06
C ARG A 31 8.29 26.95 10.47
N LEU A 32 7.58 25.88 10.79
CA LEU A 32 8.19 24.58 11.10
C LEU A 32 8.90 23.99 9.88
N GLN A 33 8.27 24.07 8.70
CA GLN A 33 8.87 23.62 7.44
C GLN A 33 10.20 24.32 7.11
N LEU A 34 10.28 25.64 7.34
CA LEU A 34 11.52 26.39 7.16
C LEU A 34 12.67 25.87 8.02
N ARG A 35 12.40 25.34 9.23
CA ARG A 35 13.48 24.83 10.12
C ARG A 35 14.26 23.66 9.52
N PHE A 36 13.59 22.77 8.78
CA PHE A 36 14.22 21.59 8.20
C PHE A 36 14.42 21.66 6.67
N CYS A 37 13.74 22.57 5.97
CA CYS A 37 13.92 22.80 4.53
C CYS A 37 15.00 23.84 4.20
N THR A 38 15.33 24.74 5.13
CA THR A 38 16.32 25.81 4.86
C THR A 38 17.74 25.25 4.94
N THR A 39 18.47 25.40 3.82
CA THR A 39 19.86 25.00 3.66
C THR A 39 20.82 26.14 3.99
N TRP A 40 22.11 25.84 4.14
CA TRP A 40 23.13 26.88 4.33
C TRP A 40 23.21 27.84 3.13
N ALA A 41 22.89 27.36 1.92
CA ALA A 41 22.86 28.19 0.72
C ALA A 41 21.74 29.24 0.78
N ASP A 42 20.58 28.89 1.34
CA ASP A 42 19.48 29.83 1.55
C ASP A 42 19.90 30.98 2.50
N TRP A 43 20.67 30.66 3.55
CA TRP A 43 21.25 31.66 4.44
C TRP A 43 22.33 32.50 3.76
N ALA A 44 23.13 31.93 2.87
CA ALA A 44 24.12 32.66 2.09
C ALA A 44 23.46 33.64 1.12
N VAL A 45 22.35 33.27 0.47
CA VAL A 45 21.56 34.17 -0.39
C VAL A 45 21.01 35.34 0.43
N GLY A 46 20.35 35.06 1.56
CA GLY A 46 19.82 36.11 2.44
C GLY A 46 20.91 37.02 2.99
N GLY A 47 22.02 36.45 3.46
CA GLY A 47 23.16 37.19 3.99
C GLY A 47 23.87 38.02 2.93
N SER A 48 24.05 37.49 1.72
CA SER A 48 24.64 38.22 0.59
C SER A 48 23.81 39.45 0.24
N VAL A 49 22.49 39.28 0.14
CA VAL A 49 21.61 40.42 -0.17
C VAL A 49 21.59 41.42 0.97
N PHE A 50 21.59 40.96 2.23
CA PHE A 50 21.67 41.85 3.39
C PHE A 50 22.93 42.70 3.38
N VAL A 51 24.10 42.09 3.13
CA VAL A 51 25.38 42.80 3.02
C VAL A 51 25.35 43.79 1.85
N LEU A 52 24.76 43.41 0.72
CA LEU A 52 24.69 44.27 -0.46
C LEU A 52 23.75 45.46 -0.23
N VAL A 53 22.64 45.27 0.47
CA VAL A 53 21.75 46.36 0.91
C VAL A 53 22.50 47.32 1.84
N HIS A 54 23.26 46.81 2.82
CA HIS A 54 24.03 47.67 3.74
C HIS A 54 25.15 48.41 3.01
N TYR A 55 25.84 47.76 2.07
CA TYR A 55 26.84 48.40 1.23
C TYR A 55 26.27 49.59 0.43
N LEU A 56 25.05 49.45 -0.11
CA LEU A 56 24.37 50.52 -0.86
C LEU A 56 23.84 51.64 0.05
N VAL A 57 23.32 51.32 1.23
CA VAL A 57 22.82 52.32 2.20
C VAL A 57 23.95 53.15 2.81
N PHE A 58 25.08 52.52 3.14
CA PHE A 58 26.25 53.19 3.71
C PHE A 58 27.25 53.70 2.67
N ALA A 59 26.89 53.69 1.37
CA ALA A 59 27.75 54.18 0.29
C ALA A 59 28.35 55.58 0.55
N PRO A 60 27.61 56.60 1.03
CA PRO A 60 28.18 57.92 1.30
C PRO A 60 29.25 57.93 2.41
N ALA A 61 29.11 57.05 3.40
CA ALA A 61 30.10 56.91 4.47
C ALA A 61 31.34 56.12 4.01
N LEU A 62 31.15 55.12 3.15
CA LEU A 62 32.23 54.35 2.55
C LEU A 62 33.07 55.18 1.56
N GLU A 63 32.43 56.12 0.85
CA GLU A 63 33.12 57.09 0.00
C GLU A 63 34.05 58.00 0.82
N GLN A 64 33.60 58.47 1.99
CA GLN A 64 34.42 59.29 2.89
C GLN A 64 35.62 58.53 3.48
N LEU A 65 35.50 57.21 3.63
CA LEU A 65 36.57 56.33 4.13
C LEU A 65 37.49 55.79 3.01
N GLY A 66 37.23 56.13 1.74
CA GLY A 66 38.01 55.64 0.59
C GLY A 66 37.83 54.14 0.31
N LEU A 67 36.82 53.50 0.90
CA LEU A 67 36.54 52.06 0.77
C LEU A 67 35.42 51.74 -0.24
N TYR A 68 34.87 52.77 -0.89
CA TYR A 68 33.80 52.63 -1.86
C TYR A 68 34.33 52.24 -3.24
N TYR A 69 33.84 51.11 -3.76
CA TYR A 69 34.07 50.68 -5.13
C TYR A 69 32.78 50.86 -5.94
N SER A 70 32.80 51.75 -6.93
CA SER A 70 31.66 51.97 -7.82
C SER A 70 31.53 50.82 -8.81
N LEU A 71 30.39 50.13 -8.79
CA LEU A 71 30.07 49.01 -9.70
C LEU A 71 29.64 49.48 -11.11
N GLY A 72 29.96 50.73 -11.49
CA GLY A 72 29.61 51.35 -12.77
C GLY A 72 28.36 52.24 -12.69
N PRO A 73 28.07 53.02 -13.75
CA PRO A 73 26.91 53.90 -13.78
C PRO A 73 25.61 53.09 -13.77
N TRP A 74 24.65 53.49 -12.93
CA TRP A 74 23.34 52.86 -12.88
C TRP A 74 22.68 52.89 -14.26
N LYS A 75 22.36 51.72 -14.79
CA LYS A 75 21.63 51.58 -16.06
C LYS A 75 20.11 51.56 -15.76
N TRP A 76 19.31 52.07 -16.69
CA TRP A 76 17.84 52.04 -16.66
C TRP A 76 17.15 52.89 -15.58
N GLY A 77 17.76 53.99 -15.13
CA GLY A 77 17.13 54.93 -14.19
C GLY A 77 16.99 54.41 -12.76
N LEU A 78 17.74 53.36 -12.40
CA LEU A 78 17.81 52.84 -11.04
C LEU A 78 18.69 53.74 -10.17
N ASN A 79 18.22 54.06 -8.97
CA ASN A 79 19.01 54.73 -7.94
C ASN A 79 19.33 53.75 -6.81
N SER A 80 20.25 54.09 -5.90
CA SER A 80 20.60 53.24 -4.75
C SER A 80 19.38 52.80 -3.93
N SER A 81 18.39 53.68 -3.76
CA SER A 81 17.13 53.38 -3.07
C SER A 81 16.26 52.36 -3.84
N SER A 82 16.11 52.53 -5.16
CA SER A 82 15.36 51.60 -6.03
C SER A 82 16.03 50.22 -6.10
N ALA A 83 17.37 50.18 -6.09
CA ALA A 83 18.13 48.94 -6.08
C ALA A 83 17.95 48.16 -4.77
N VAL A 84 18.00 48.85 -3.61
CA VAL A 84 17.69 48.25 -2.30
C VAL A 84 16.29 47.65 -2.30
N TYR A 85 15.28 48.35 -2.82
CA TYR A 85 13.93 47.83 -2.94
C TYR A 85 13.85 46.54 -3.79
N LEU A 86 14.46 46.53 -4.98
CA LEU A 86 14.45 45.36 -5.86
C LEU A 86 15.17 44.16 -5.25
N LEU A 87 16.27 44.38 -4.54
CA LEU A 87 16.99 43.34 -3.82
C LEU A 87 16.11 42.70 -2.74
N LEU A 88 15.42 43.51 -1.95
CA LEU A 88 14.50 43.02 -0.92
C LEU A 88 13.31 42.27 -1.53
N LEU A 89 12.74 42.79 -2.63
CA LEU A 89 11.68 42.13 -3.36
C LEU A 89 12.14 40.77 -3.90
N SER A 90 13.36 40.69 -4.44
CA SER A 90 13.92 39.43 -4.95
C SER A 90 14.12 38.39 -3.85
N VAL A 91 14.58 38.80 -2.66
CA VAL A 91 14.68 37.90 -1.49
C VAL A 91 13.32 37.46 -1.00
N ALA A 92 12.35 38.38 -0.95
CA ALA A 92 10.98 38.04 -0.58
C ALA A 92 10.35 37.02 -1.55
N LEU A 93 10.52 37.22 -2.86
CA LEU A 93 10.08 36.27 -3.90
C LEU A 93 10.83 34.94 -3.80
N TYR A 94 12.12 34.95 -3.52
CA TYR A 94 12.93 33.75 -3.32
C TYR A 94 12.39 32.90 -2.16
N PHE A 95 12.20 33.51 -0.97
CA PHE A 95 11.68 32.79 0.19
C PHE A 95 10.21 32.39 0.02
N PHE A 96 9.40 33.20 -0.66
CA PHE A 96 8.02 32.83 -1.02
C PHE A 96 7.97 31.60 -1.93
N TRP A 97 8.86 31.54 -2.94
CA TRP A 97 8.98 30.35 -3.78
C TRP A 97 9.48 29.15 -2.99
N ARG A 98 10.45 29.37 -2.08
CA ARG A 98 11.03 28.32 -1.22
C ARG A 98 10.00 27.71 -0.27
N THR A 99 9.10 28.51 0.31
CA THR A 99 8.01 28.00 1.16
C THR A 99 6.94 27.25 0.37
N ARG A 100 6.76 27.55 -0.92
CA ARG A 100 5.80 26.84 -1.78
C ARG A 100 6.28 25.44 -2.21
N PHE A 101 7.59 25.26 -2.33
CA PHE A 101 8.23 23.99 -2.70
C PHE A 101 9.23 23.52 -1.63
N PRO A 102 8.74 23.15 -0.43
CA PRO A 102 9.60 22.71 0.65
C PRO A 102 10.26 21.38 0.28
N LYS A 103 11.59 21.35 0.28
CA LYS A 103 12.36 20.12 0.11
C LYS A 103 13.22 19.89 1.34
N LEU A 104 13.10 18.70 1.92
CA LEU A 104 13.88 18.28 3.08
C LEU A 104 15.37 18.35 2.78
N ALA A 105 16.09 19.15 3.55
CA ALA A 105 17.52 19.25 3.41
C ALA A 105 18.18 18.01 4.02
N ARG A 106 19.04 17.31 3.26
CA ARG A 106 19.76 16.11 3.72
C ARG A 106 20.51 16.31 5.06
N GLY A 107 21.02 17.51 5.31
CA GLY A 107 21.72 17.85 6.57
C GLY A 107 20.80 18.15 7.77
N ARG A 108 19.48 18.16 7.57
CA ARG A 108 18.46 18.49 8.59
C ARG A 108 17.47 17.34 8.82
N VAL A 109 17.72 16.15 8.25
CA VAL A 109 16.86 14.96 8.45
C VAL A 109 16.71 14.65 9.93
N HIS A 110 17.78 14.74 10.72
CA HIS A 110 17.74 14.62 12.18
C HIS A 110 16.72 15.57 12.86
N VAL A 111 16.71 16.86 12.49
CA VAL A 111 15.75 17.85 13.04
C VAL A 111 14.32 17.48 12.66
N PHE A 112 14.15 16.95 11.46
CA PHE A 112 12.86 16.48 10.99
C PHE A 112 12.42 15.21 11.74
N ARG A 113 13.34 14.29 12.03
CA ARG A 113 13.08 13.10 12.86
C ARG A 113 12.62 13.47 14.26
N GLU A 114 13.35 14.36 14.94
CA GLU A 114 12.96 14.86 16.27
C GLU A 114 11.57 15.51 16.26
N LEU A 115 11.23 16.24 15.19
CA LEU A 115 9.89 16.82 15.04
C LEU A 115 8.82 15.73 14.89
N ILE A 116 9.06 14.71 14.08
CA ILE A 116 8.13 13.58 13.90
C ILE A 116 7.95 12.82 15.21
N GLU A 117 9.04 12.51 15.93
CA GLU A 117 8.99 11.85 17.24
C GLU A 117 8.16 12.66 18.24
N ASN A 118 8.36 13.98 18.30
CA ASN A 118 7.55 14.84 19.16
C ASN A 118 6.06 14.87 18.77
N LEU A 119 5.76 14.94 17.48
CA LEU A 119 4.37 14.93 16.99
C LEU A 119 3.69 13.58 17.23
N HIS A 120 4.45 12.50 17.11
CA HIS A 120 4.02 11.15 17.42
C HIS A 120 3.71 11.00 18.92
N LEU A 121 4.65 11.39 19.79
CA LEU A 121 4.48 11.36 21.25
C LEU A 121 3.31 12.24 21.74
N THR A 122 3.08 13.38 21.07
CA THR A 122 1.96 14.30 21.40
C THR A 122 0.65 13.94 20.71
N ARG A 123 0.60 12.81 19.98
CA ARG A 123 -0.58 12.33 19.24
C ARG A 123 -1.17 13.35 18.25
N ARG A 124 -0.33 14.23 17.70
CA ARG A 124 -0.73 15.24 16.70
C ARG A 124 -0.61 14.68 15.28
N TYR A 125 -1.35 13.62 15.00
CA TYR A 125 -1.19 12.84 13.78
C TYR A 125 -1.55 13.62 12.50
N ASP A 126 -2.55 14.51 12.54
CA ASP A 126 -2.91 15.32 11.37
C ASP A 126 -1.81 16.33 11.00
N GLU A 127 -1.20 16.97 12.00
CA GLU A 127 -0.04 17.86 11.79
C GLU A 127 1.16 17.08 11.23
N LEU A 128 1.36 15.84 11.72
CA LEU A 128 2.40 14.94 11.23
C LEU A 128 2.20 14.63 9.73
N VAL A 129 1.00 14.24 9.30
CA VAL A 129 0.72 13.94 7.88
C VAL A 129 0.98 15.16 7.00
N LEU A 130 0.49 16.33 7.40
CA LEU A 130 0.70 17.58 6.65
C LEU A 130 2.19 17.94 6.45
N LEU A 131 3.05 17.55 7.40
CA LEU A 131 4.48 17.80 7.33
C LEU A 131 5.24 16.70 6.59
N VAL A 132 4.82 15.44 6.72
CA VAL A 132 5.48 14.27 6.16
C VAL A 132 5.13 14.05 4.69
N GLU A 133 3.86 14.19 4.33
CA GLU A 133 3.36 13.87 2.97
C GLU A 133 4.15 14.59 1.85
N PRO A 134 4.45 15.90 1.93
CA PRO A 134 5.22 16.58 0.90
C PRO A 134 6.69 16.10 0.82
N GLN A 135 7.22 15.57 1.92
CA GLN A 135 8.62 15.15 2.05
C GLN A 135 8.83 13.66 1.76
N LEU A 136 7.76 12.87 1.70
CA LEU A 136 7.80 11.43 1.54
C LEU A 136 8.61 10.95 0.31
N PRO A 137 8.48 11.53 -0.90
CA PRO A 137 9.31 11.13 -2.04
C PRO A 137 10.80 11.36 -1.80
N THR A 138 11.15 12.42 -1.06
CA THR A 138 12.53 12.72 -0.71
C THR A 138 13.06 11.70 0.29
N LEU A 139 12.28 11.34 1.31
CA LEU A 139 12.64 10.29 2.28
C LEU A 139 12.90 8.95 1.58
N ILE A 140 12.00 8.52 0.70
CA ILE A 140 12.15 7.26 -0.07
C ILE A 140 13.39 7.32 -0.97
N SER A 141 13.69 8.46 -1.60
CA SER A 141 14.90 8.60 -2.41
C SER A 141 16.18 8.53 -1.57
N LEU A 142 16.14 8.99 -0.32
CA LEU A 142 17.28 8.97 0.60
C LEU A 142 17.56 7.56 1.12
N THR A 143 16.54 6.70 1.28
CA THR A 143 16.74 5.30 1.69
C THR A 143 17.34 4.44 0.57
N ARG A 144 16.96 4.69 -0.69
CA ARG A 144 17.49 3.94 -1.85
C ARG A 144 18.95 4.27 -2.21
N GLN A 145 19.46 5.43 -1.77
CA GLN A 145 20.86 5.81 -2.00
C GLN A 145 21.81 5.14 -0.99
N GLN A 146 22.05 3.84 -1.12
CA GLN A 146 23.32 3.28 -0.63
C GLN A 146 24.42 3.74 -1.57
N SER A 147 25.34 4.54 -1.04
CA SER A 147 26.43 5.13 -1.81
C SER A 147 27.28 3.99 -2.43
N TRP A 148 27.18 3.75 -3.74
CA TRP A 148 28.11 2.88 -4.47
C TRP A 148 29.59 3.20 -4.16
N LEU A 149 29.86 4.45 -3.79
CA LEU A 149 31.13 4.96 -3.29
C LEU A 149 31.59 4.33 -1.98
N VAL A 150 30.69 3.98 -1.05
CA VAL A 150 31.04 3.31 0.22
C VAL A 150 31.56 1.90 -0.07
N GLY A 151 30.87 1.13 -0.91
CA GLY A 151 31.35 -0.20 -1.34
C GLY A 151 32.68 -0.12 -2.11
N TRP A 152 32.87 0.91 -2.93
CA TRP A 152 34.13 1.13 -3.66
C TRP A 152 35.29 1.57 -2.75
N ILE A 153 35.03 2.40 -1.74
CA ILE A 153 36.02 2.84 -0.75
C ILE A 153 36.40 1.68 0.16
N GLU A 154 35.45 0.87 0.62
CA GLU A 154 35.73 -0.32 1.44
C GLU A 154 36.56 -1.37 0.68
N GLY A 155 36.28 -1.58 -0.59
CA GLY A 155 37.07 -2.47 -1.46
C GLY A 155 38.51 -2.01 -1.72
N ARG A 156 38.83 -0.72 -1.56
CA ARG A 156 40.18 -0.17 -1.73
C ARG A 156 40.93 0.11 -0.42
N VAL A 157 40.21 0.40 0.67
CA VAL A 157 40.82 0.65 1.99
C VAL A 157 41.21 -0.67 2.65
N ASN A 158 40.41 -1.73 2.51
CA ASN A 158 40.78 -3.08 2.94
C ASN A 158 41.34 -3.86 1.75
N SER A 159 42.63 -3.70 1.45
CA SER A 159 43.28 -4.66 0.54
C SER A 159 43.24 -6.04 1.20
N LYS A 160 42.74 -7.07 0.50
CA LYS A 160 42.66 -8.46 0.98
C LYS A 160 43.97 -8.96 1.59
N ASP A 161 45.10 -8.41 1.16
CA ASP A 161 46.45 -8.72 1.63
C ASP A 161 46.75 -8.24 3.07
N GLU A 162 46.15 -7.14 3.55
CA GLU A 162 46.37 -6.61 4.90
C GLU A 162 45.56 -7.38 5.95
N LEU A 163 44.32 -7.77 5.61
CA LEU A 163 43.48 -8.62 6.46
C LEU A 163 44.05 -10.04 6.56
N ALA A 164 44.59 -10.56 5.45
CA ALA A 164 45.30 -11.83 5.41
C ALA A 164 46.63 -11.81 6.20
N ALA A 165 47.33 -10.67 6.28
CA ALA A 165 48.54 -10.53 7.08
C ALA A 165 48.25 -10.44 8.60
N LEU A 166 47.18 -9.73 8.98
CA LEU A 166 46.70 -9.64 10.37
C LEU A 166 46.21 -10.99 10.91
N LEU A 167 45.46 -11.74 10.10
CA LEU A 167 45.01 -13.10 10.45
C LEU A 167 46.17 -14.10 10.57
N ARG A 168 47.33 -13.79 9.98
CA ARG A 168 48.58 -14.58 10.10
C ARG A 168 49.52 -14.07 11.18
N GLY A 169 49.14 -13.05 11.96
CA GLY A 169 49.95 -12.48 13.04
C GLY A 169 51.22 -11.73 12.58
N GLN A 170 51.28 -11.30 11.33
CA GLN A 170 52.45 -10.60 10.76
C GLN A 170 52.28 -9.08 10.81
N ALA A 171 53.36 -8.36 11.13
CA ALA A 171 53.36 -6.89 11.09
C ALA A 171 53.25 -6.38 9.63
N PRO A 172 52.34 -5.42 9.34
CA PRO A 172 52.11 -4.95 7.98
C PRO A 172 53.31 -4.18 7.42
N LYS A 173 53.57 -4.32 6.10
CA LYS A 173 54.65 -3.62 5.40
C LYS A 173 54.52 -2.09 5.53
N PRO A 174 55.63 -1.33 5.64
CA PRO A 174 55.57 0.12 5.80
C PRO A 174 54.88 0.78 4.59
N THR A 175 53.78 1.48 4.87
CA THR A 175 52.98 2.15 3.86
C THR A 175 53.66 3.41 3.34
N SER A 176 53.68 3.58 2.01
CA SER A 176 54.31 4.75 1.37
C SER A 176 53.62 6.05 1.79
N PHE A 177 54.39 7.15 1.86
CA PHE A 177 53.90 8.47 2.25
C PHE A 177 52.71 8.94 1.37
N TRP A 178 52.77 8.67 0.07
CA TRP A 178 51.69 8.95 -0.88
C TRP A 178 50.42 8.14 -0.61
N ARG A 179 50.55 6.86 -0.21
CA ARG A 179 49.40 6.02 0.17
C ARG A 179 48.74 6.55 1.45
N LYS A 180 49.53 7.03 2.42
CA LYS A 180 49.01 7.69 3.64
C LYS A 180 48.28 8.99 3.33
N GLN A 181 48.78 9.82 2.41
CA GLN A 181 48.12 11.07 1.98
C GLN A 181 46.78 10.77 1.28
N TRP A 182 46.77 9.80 0.36
CA TRP A 182 45.56 9.35 -0.34
C TRP A 182 44.53 8.73 0.61
N LEU A 183 44.96 7.91 1.57
CA LEU A 183 44.08 7.36 2.60
C LEU A 183 43.46 8.45 3.47
N ARG A 184 44.19 9.51 3.83
CA ARG A 184 43.61 10.66 4.56
C ARG A 184 42.54 11.40 3.74
N LEU A 185 42.77 11.60 2.44
CA LEU A 185 41.78 12.21 1.55
C LEU A 185 40.55 11.30 1.39
N LEU A 186 40.75 9.99 1.23
CA LEU A 186 39.68 8.99 1.19
C LEU A 186 38.93 8.90 2.52
N HIS A 187 39.61 9.05 3.67
CA HIS A 187 38.97 9.14 4.98
C HIS A 187 38.16 10.43 5.15
N GLY A 188 38.63 11.57 4.62
CA GLY A 188 37.86 12.81 4.57
C GLY A 188 36.61 12.69 3.69
N LEU A 189 36.71 11.97 2.57
CA LEU A 189 35.57 11.62 1.73
C LEU A 189 34.65 10.60 2.41
N LYS A 190 35.20 9.60 3.12
CA LYS A 190 34.43 8.64 3.93
C LYS A 190 33.67 9.34 5.04
N ALA A 191 34.25 10.32 5.73
CA ALA A 191 33.54 11.10 6.75
C ALA A 191 32.39 11.94 6.17
N ARG A 192 32.56 12.48 4.95
CA ARG A 192 31.50 13.17 4.21
C ARG A 192 30.42 12.21 3.67
N CYS A 193 30.81 11.00 3.25
CA CYS A 193 29.89 9.95 2.80
C CYS A 193 29.15 9.28 3.98
N ALA A 194 29.80 9.08 5.12
CA ALA A 194 29.18 8.58 6.35
C ALA A 194 28.13 9.54 6.91
N LYS A 195 28.32 10.86 6.71
CA LYS A 195 27.25 11.85 6.96
C LYS A 195 26.08 11.68 5.98
N GLY A 196 26.36 11.21 4.77
CA GLY A 196 25.38 10.78 3.78
C GLY A 196 24.62 9.50 4.19
N ASP A 197 25.31 8.53 4.80
CA ASP A 197 24.71 7.31 5.35
C ASP A 197 23.86 7.62 6.59
N LYS A 198 24.28 8.54 7.47
CA LYS A 198 23.48 8.94 8.63
C LYS A 198 22.12 9.50 8.23
N ALA A 199 22.05 10.35 7.20
CA ALA A 199 20.77 10.88 6.71
C ALA A 199 19.89 9.79 6.06
N SER A 200 20.50 8.76 5.45
CA SER A 200 19.79 7.61 4.90
C SER A 200 19.22 6.72 6.02
N LEU A 201 20.01 6.44 7.05
CA LEU A 201 19.59 5.73 8.26
C LEU A 201 18.44 6.47 8.97
N GLU A 202 18.58 7.77 9.20
CA GLU A 202 17.53 8.59 9.83
C GLU A 202 16.25 8.63 8.97
N ALA A 203 16.37 8.72 7.64
CA ALA A 203 15.20 8.65 6.75
C ALA A 203 14.52 7.27 6.82
N ARG A 204 15.30 6.19 6.91
CA ARG A 204 14.78 4.83 7.08
C ARG A 204 14.08 4.66 8.43
N GLU A 205 14.67 5.15 9.51
CA GLU A 205 14.04 5.17 10.84
C GLU A 205 12.73 5.94 10.84
N ILE A 206 12.68 7.11 10.19
CA ILE A 206 11.43 7.87 10.06
C ILE A 206 10.37 7.01 9.37
N LEU A 207 10.68 6.41 8.22
CA LEU A 207 9.71 5.60 7.48
C LEU A 207 9.26 4.37 8.26
N LEU A 208 10.19 3.69 8.95
CA LEU A 208 9.88 2.56 9.82
C LEU A 208 8.96 2.99 10.97
N ASN A 209 9.23 4.12 11.63
CA ASN A 209 8.38 4.60 12.73
C ASN A 209 6.95 4.95 12.26
N LEU A 210 6.82 5.48 11.03
CA LEU A 210 5.51 5.79 10.44
C LEU A 210 4.69 4.53 10.16
N VAL A 211 5.35 3.43 9.81
CA VAL A 211 4.72 2.18 9.40
C VAL A 211 4.49 1.22 10.58
N THR A 212 5.37 1.23 11.57
CA THR A 212 5.35 0.27 12.68
C THR A 212 4.42 0.66 13.82
N SER A 213 3.97 1.91 13.89
CA SER A 213 3.09 2.38 14.97
C SER A 213 1.63 1.98 14.73
N PRO A 214 1.02 1.12 15.58
CA PRO A 214 -0.37 0.67 15.37
C PRO A 214 -1.38 1.79 15.58
N GLU A 215 -1.23 2.60 16.64
CA GLU A 215 -2.12 3.73 16.92
C GLU A 215 -2.14 4.75 15.78
N LEU A 216 -0.96 5.05 15.23
CA LEU A 216 -0.84 5.93 14.06
C LEU A 216 -1.52 5.31 12.86
N THR A 217 -1.28 4.02 12.57
CA THR A 217 -1.87 3.32 11.43
C THR A 217 -3.40 3.34 11.47
N VAL A 218 -4.00 3.12 12.65
CA VAL A 218 -5.46 3.21 12.83
C VAL A 218 -5.98 4.61 12.51
N HIS A 219 -5.33 5.66 13.04
CA HIS A 219 -5.71 7.05 12.75
C HIS A 219 -5.57 7.38 11.26
N LEU A 220 -4.46 6.99 10.65
CA LEU A 220 -4.18 7.25 9.23
C LEU A 220 -5.17 6.52 8.32
N ALA A 221 -5.55 5.27 8.65
CA ALA A 221 -6.53 4.52 7.87
C ALA A 221 -7.90 5.21 7.81
N GLN A 222 -8.29 5.89 8.88
CA GLN A 222 -9.57 6.58 8.97
C GLN A 222 -9.52 8.01 8.40
N ALA A 223 -8.52 8.80 8.80
CA ALA A 223 -8.45 10.23 8.48
C ALA A 223 -7.70 10.52 7.16
N HIS A 224 -6.65 9.76 6.85
CA HIS A 224 -5.77 10.00 5.70
C HIS A 224 -5.51 8.72 4.88
N PRO A 225 -6.54 7.97 4.44
CA PRO A 225 -6.35 6.67 3.80
C PRO A 225 -5.48 6.70 2.54
N HIS A 226 -5.50 7.81 1.80
CA HIS A 226 -4.68 7.99 0.60
C HIS A 226 -3.20 8.28 0.89
N PHE A 227 -2.88 8.78 2.08
CA PHE A 227 -1.50 8.93 2.51
C PHE A 227 -0.88 7.54 2.75
N CYS A 228 -1.63 6.60 3.32
CA CYS A 228 -1.20 5.21 3.49
C CYS A 228 -0.85 4.54 2.16
N LEU A 229 -1.58 4.84 1.08
CA LEU A 229 -1.25 4.31 -0.25
C LEU A 229 0.15 4.74 -0.72
N LYS A 230 0.54 5.99 -0.44
CA LYS A 230 1.89 6.48 -0.77
C LYS A 230 2.98 5.81 0.08
N LEU A 231 2.65 5.35 1.30
CA LEU A 231 3.56 4.56 2.13
C LEU A 231 3.70 3.12 1.59
N LEU A 232 2.63 2.56 1.04
CA LEU A 232 2.63 1.26 0.34
C LEU A 232 3.39 1.31 -1.01
N GLU A 233 3.62 2.49 -1.58
CA GLU A 233 4.52 2.66 -2.74
C GLU A 233 6.02 2.73 -2.36
N ALA A 234 6.35 2.75 -1.07
CA ALA A 234 7.73 2.77 -0.57
C ALA A 234 8.46 1.41 -0.77
N ASP A 235 9.63 1.24 -0.15
CA ASP A 235 10.43 0.02 -0.25
C ASP A 235 9.78 -1.15 0.53
N GLU A 236 9.76 -2.36 -0.05
CA GLU A 236 9.16 -3.58 0.55
C GLU A 236 9.73 -3.87 1.94
N ALA A 237 11.04 -3.65 2.13
CA ALA A 237 11.72 -3.88 3.41
C ALA A 237 11.23 -2.97 4.55
N ILE A 238 10.44 -1.94 4.24
CA ILE A 238 9.89 -0.98 5.20
C ILE A 238 8.43 -1.31 5.52
N GLN A 239 7.76 -2.11 4.68
CA GLN A 239 6.30 -2.29 4.68
C GLN A 239 5.81 -3.56 5.38
N SER A 240 6.70 -4.43 5.86
CA SER A 240 6.41 -5.87 6.10
C SER A 240 5.22 -6.18 7.02
N ASP A 241 4.75 -5.25 7.84
CA ASP A 241 3.53 -5.42 8.66
C ASP A 241 2.51 -4.29 8.47
N PHE A 242 2.81 -3.27 7.67
CA PHE A 242 1.96 -2.09 7.52
C PHE A 242 0.60 -2.45 6.93
N ILE A 243 0.63 -3.21 5.83
CA ILE A 243 -0.54 -3.55 5.05
C ILE A 243 -1.55 -4.32 5.91
N ALA A 244 -1.06 -5.24 6.74
CA ALA A 244 -1.89 -6.02 7.66
C ALA A 244 -2.62 -5.10 8.65
N HIS A 245 -1.89 -4.21 9.34
CA HIS A 245 -2.49 -3.26 10.28
C HIS A 245 -3.41 -2.25 9.60
N TYR A 246 -3.06 -1.79 8.39
CA TYR A 246 -3.85 -0.85 7.61
C TYR A 246 -5.19 -1.45 7.17
N ILE A 247 -5.16 -2.66 6.58
CA ILE A 247 -6.36 -3.38 6.15
C ILE A 247 -7.21 -3.74 7.36
N ASP A 248 -6.60 -4.14 8.46
CA ASP A 248 -7.33 -4.41 9.69
C ASP A 248 -8.08 -3.18 10.20
N ALA A 249 -7.41 -2.03 10.26
CA ALA A 249 -8.03 -0.77 10.67
C ALA A 249 -9.15 -0.31 9.72
N LEU A 250 -9.02 -0.57 8.42
CA LEU A 250 -10.06 -0.28 7.43
C LEU A 250 -11.29 -1.17 7.60
N LEU A 251 -11.10 -2.46 7.89
CA LEU A 251 -12.19 -3.42 8.09
C LEU A 251 -12.90 -3.24 9.44
N GLU A 252 -12.17 -2.80 10.46
CA GLU A 252 -12.70 -2.53 11.80
C GLU A 252 -13.72 -1.37 11.80
N SER A 253 -13.45 -0.31 11.04
CA SER A 253 -14.30 0.87 11.01
C SER A 253 -15.27 0.83 9.84
N THR A 254 -16.56 0.62 10.10
CA THR A 254 -17.64 0.64 9.09
C THR A 254 -17.78 2.01 8.40
N GLY A 255 -17.30 3.08 9.03
CA GLY A 255 -17.22 4.42 8.46
C GLY A 255 -15.98 4.66 7.59
N SER A 256 -15.09 3.68 7.44
CA SER A 256 -13.86 3.84 6.68
C SER A 256 -14.14 4.06 5.20
N ARG A 257 -13.15 4.64 4.51
CA ARG A 257 -13.26 4.89 3.07
C ARG A 257 -13.43 3.60 2.27
N LEU A 258 -12.93 2.46 2.77
CA LEU A 258 -13.12 1.15 2.16
C LEU A 258 -14.60 0.80 2.02
N TYR A 259 -15.37 0.87 3.12
CA TYR A 259 -16.81 0.55 3.09
C TYR A 259 -17.60 1.49 2.18
N VAL A 260 -17.22 2.77 2.13
CA VAL A 260 -17.83 3.74 1.23
C VAL A 260 -17.58 3.37 -0.24
N GLU A 261 -16.34 2.99 -0.59
CA GLU A 261 -15.99 2.59 -1.96
C GLU A 261 -16.65 1.26 -2.34
N LEU A 262 -16.65 0.25 -1.46
CA LEU A 262 -17.31 -1.03 -1.69
C LEU A 262 -18.83 -0.87 -1.87
N ARG A 263 -19.49 -0.09 -1.00
CA ARG A 263 -20.94 0.14 -1.08
C ARG A 263 -21.34 0.80 -2.39
N ASN A 264 -20.52 1.73 -2.88
CA ASN A 264 -20.77 2.46 -4.12
C ASN A 264 -20.28 1.71 -5.36
N ASN A 265 -19.64 0.54 -5.21
CA ASN A 265 -19.13 -0.26 -6.30
C ASN A 265 -20.04 -1.46 -6.60
N GLN A 266 -21.17 -1.21 -7.27
CA GLN A 266 -22.13 -2.24 -7.66
C GLN A 266 -22.25 -2.42 -9.18
N ASN A 267 -21.59 -1.56 -9.96
CA ASN A 267 -21.65 -1.62 -11.40
C ASN A 267 -20.73 -2.74 -11.92
N LEU A 268 -21.24 -3.52 -12.87
CA LEU A 268 -20.51 -4.62 -13.50
C LEU A 268 -19.75 -4.14 -14.75
N ASN A 269 -18.63 -4.81 -15.03
CA ASN A 269 -17.76 -4.60 -16.19
C ASN A 269 -17.53 -5.94 -16.93
N GLY A 270 -18.63 -6.56 -17.38
CA GLY A 270 -18.63 -7.84 -18.08
C GLY A 270 -18.73 -9.04 -17.13
N GLY A 271 -19.70 -9.93 -17.38
CA GLY A 271 -19.97 -11.05 -16.47
C GLY A 271 -20.30 -10.54 -15.06
N SER A 272 -19.57 -11.04 -14.06
CA SER A 272 -19.73 -10.69 -12.65
C SER A 272 -18.57 -9.81 -12.14
N ARG A 273 -17.64 -9.41 -13.02
CA ARG A 273 -16.54 -8.52 -12.71
C ARG A 273 -17.07 -7.15 -12.30
N LEU A 274 -16.63 -6.63 -11.16
CA LEU A 274 -16.99 -5.29 -10.70
C LEU A 274 -16.18 -4.22 -11.43
N SER A 275 -16.81 -3.08 -11.73
CA SER A 275 -16.14 -1.93 -12.33
C SER A 275 -15.18 -1.26 -11.33
N LEU A 276 -14.12 -0.60 -11.80
CA LEU A 276 -13.19 0.16 -10.96
C LEU A 276 -13.17 1.64 -11.38
N PRO A 277 -14.20 2.42 -10.99
CA PRO A 277 -14.28 3.82 -11.40
C PRO A 277 -13.12 4.65 -10.81
N PRO A 278 -12.67 5.72 -11.49
CA PRO A 278 -11.57 6.57 -11.01
C PRO A 278 -11.79 7.20 -9.62
N THR A 279 -13.05 7.30 -9.18
CA THR A 279 -13.44 7.81 -7.85
C THR A 279 -13.09 6.84 -6.72
N ASN A 280 -12.95 5.55 -7.01
CA ASN A 280 -12.62 4.51 -6.03
C ASN A 280 -11.10 4.39 -5.94
N ARG A 281 -10.48 5.35 -5.26
CA ARG A 281 -9.02 5.48 -5.23
C ARG A 281 -8.35 4.33 -4.48
N LEU A 282 -8.97 3.80 -3.43
CA LEU A 282 -8.43 2.65 -2.69
C LEU A 282 -8.52 1.38 -3.52
N LEU A 283 -9.72 1.06 -4.03
CA LEU A 283 -9.91 -0.16 -4.82
C LEU A 283 -9.08 -0.13 -6.10
N ARG A 284 -9.01 1.02 -6.78
CA ARG A 284 -8.20 1.18 -7.98
C ARG A 284 -6.71 1.05 -7.71
N PHE A 285 -6.21 1.54 -6.57
CA PHE A 285 -4.80 1.39 -6.21
C PHE A 285 -4.39 -0.07 -6.13
N PHE A 286 -5.23 -0.91 -5.51
CA PHE A 286 -4.92 -2.33 -5.33
C PHE A 286 -5.23 -3.19 -6.57
N PHE A 287 -6.30 -2.89 -7.31
CA PHE A 287 -6.88 -3.83 -8.26
C PHE A 287 -6.81 -3.40 -9.73
N ALA A 288 -6.52 -2.12 -10.04
CA ALA A 288 -6.36 -1.71 -11.44
C ALA A 288 -5.15 -2.38 -12.10
N ASP A 289 -4.14 -2.72 -11.31
CA ASP A 289 -3.07 -3.64 -11.64
C ASP A 289 -3.06 -4.73 -10.56
N ALA A 290 -3.55 -5.92 -10.88
CA ALA A 290 -3.71 -7.01 -9.91
C ALA A 290 -2.35 -7.47 -9.35
N ALA A 291 -1.24 -7.27 -10.07
CA ALA A 291 0.09 -7.56 -9.55
C ALA A 291 0.48 -6.63 -8.39
N THR A 292 -0.09 -5.42 -8.33
CA THR A 292 0.11 -4.49 -7.21
C THR A 292 -0.48 -5.05 -5.90
N ALA A 293 -1.61 -5.76 -5.95
CA ALA A 293 -2.17 -6.42 -4.76
C ALA A 293 -1.19 -7.48 -4.19
N VAL A 294 -0.70 -8.37 -5.05
CA VAL A 294 0.26 -9.44 -4.68
C VAL A 294 1.56 -8.86 -4.15
N LYS A 295 2.11 -7.85 -4.84
CA LYS A 295 3.34 -7.19 -4.40
C LYS A 295 3.24 -6.62 -2.99
N ASN A 296 2.07 -6.07 -2.64
CA ASN A 296 1.84 -5.50 -1.32
C ASN A 296 1.37 -6.53 -0.28
N GLY A 297 1.23 -7.82 -0.63
CA GLY A 297 0.71 -8.85 0.28
C GLY A 297 -0.73 -8.58 0.74
N LEU A 298 -1.55 -7.95 -0.11
CA LEU A 298 -2.93 -7.59 0.23
C LEU A 298 -3.78 -8.82 0.54
N GLU A 299 -3.59 -9.90 -0.22
CA GLU A 299 -4.33 -11.15 -0.08
C GLU A 299 -4.14 -11.78 1.30
N ALA A 300 -2.90 -11.82 1.80
CA ALA A 300 -2.61 -12.29 3.15
C ALA A 300 -3.17 -11.34 4.21
N ALA A 301 -3.04 -10.02 4.00
CA ALA A 301 -3.57 -9.02 4.93
C ALA A 301 -5.10 -9.11 5.11
N VAL A 302 -5.85 -9.26 4.01
CA VAL A 302 -7.31 -9.47 4.05
C VAL A 302 -7.64 -10.85 4.61
N GLY A 303 -6.95 -11.88 4.12
CA GLY A 303 -7.09 -13.28 4.52
C GLY A 303 -7.00 -13.47 6.02
N GLU A 304 -5.86 -13.12 6.62
CA GLU A 304 -5.61 -13.23 8.05
C GLU A 304 -6.57 -12.37 8.88
N SER A 305 -6.93 -11.19 8.40
CA SER A 305 -7.84 -10.27 9.09
C SER A 305 -9.27 -10.82 9.21
N VAL A 306 -9.79 -11.46 8.15
CA VAL A 306 -11.09 -12.15 8.16
C VAL A 306 -11.03 -13.41 9.04
N CYS A 307 -9.99 -14.20 8.84
CA CYS A 307 -9.67 -15.40 9.61
C CYS A 307 -9.66 -15.15 11.12
N ARG A 308 -8.92 -14.12 11.57
CA ARG A 308 -8.83 -13.73 12.98
C ARG A 308 -10.18 -13.29 13.53
N ARG A 309 -10.98 -12.52 12.78
CA ARG A 309 -12.33 -12.12 13.22
C ARG A 309 -13.26 -13.31 13.40
N LEU A 310 -13.19 -14.31 12.52
CA LEU A 310 -13.97 -15.54 12.67
C LEU A 310 -13.55 -16.35 13.90
N ASP A 311 -12.29 -16.32 14.31
CA ASP A 311 -11.82 -17.09 15.46
C ASP A 311 -11.95 -16.34 16.81
N GLU A 312 -11.72 -15.03 16.82
CA GLU A 312 -11.51 -14.25 18.05
C GLU A 312 -12.65 -13.29 18.39
N ASP A 313 -13.37 -12.75 17.39
CA ASP A 313 -14.45 -11.77 17.62
C ASP A 313 -15.78 -12.47 17.93
N LYS A 314 -15.95 -12.81 19.21
CA LYS A 314 -17.15 -13.46 19.72
C LYS A 314 -18.42 -12.62 19.53
N HIS A 315 -18.31 -11.30 19.57
CA HIS A 315 -19.47 -10.43 19.41
C HIS A 315 -19.99 -10.50 17.97
N LEU A 316 -19.08 -10.37 17.00
CA LEU A 316 -19.41 -10.53 15.59
C LEU A 316 -19.94 -11.93 15.29
N VAL A 317 -19.29 -12.98 15.80
CA VAL A 317 -19.74 -14.37 15.60
C VAL A 317 -21.15 -14.59 16.15
N ASN A 318 -21.48 -14.08 17.33
CA ASN A 318 -22.82 -14.18 17.88
C ASN A 318 -23.83 -13.46 16.98
N GLN A 319 -23.51 -12.23 16.55
CA GLN A 319 -24.36 -11.45 15.64
C GLN A 319 -24.61 -12.17 14.30
N LEU A 320 -23.63 -12.91 13.77
CA LEU A 320 -23.76 -13.64 12.51
C LEU A 320 -24.51 -14.98 12.64
N ASN A 321 -24.78 -15.44 13.86
CA ASN A 321 -25.64 -16.59 14.16
C ASN A 321 -27.09 -16.19 14.45
N GLU A 322 -27.39 -14.90 14.65
CA GLU A 322 -28.76 -14.41 14.81
C GLU A 322 -29.60 -14.64 13.53
N PRO A 323 -30.94 -14.62 13.64
CA PRO A 323 -31.83 -14.72 12.48
C PRO A 323 -31.47 -13.71 11.37
N PHE A 324 -31.57 -14.14 10.11
CA PHE A 324 -31.09 -13.38 8.95
C PHE A 324 -31.58 -11.92 8.87
N GLY A 325 -32.86 -11.67 9.19
CA GLY A 325 -33.41 -10.32 9.35
C GLY A 325 -33.06 -9.38 8.19
N SER A 326 -32.62 -8.16 8.51
CA SER A 326 -32.21 -7.13 7.53
C SER A 326 -30.73 -7.22 7.13
N TYR A 327 -30.12 -8.41 7.26
CA TYR A 327 -28.70 -8.58 6.94
C TYR A 327 -28.44 -8.32 5.46
N GLN A 328 -29.29 -8.81 4.55
CA GLN A 328 -29.06 -8.68 3.11
C GLN A 328 -28.94 -7.21 2.66
N GLU A 329 -29.83 -6.35 3.16
CA GLU A 329 -29.94 -4.95 2.74
C GLU A 329 -28.94 -4.04 3.48
N VAL A 330 -28.77 -4.25 4.79
CA VAL A 330 -28.02 -3.32 5.66
C VAL A 330 -26.80 -3.98 6.28
N GLY A 331 -26.99 -5.12 6.95
CA GLY A 331 -25.92 -5.77 7.74
C GLY A 331 -24.72 -6.18 6.89
N ARG A 332 -24.97 -6.66 5.67
CA ARG A 332 -23.98 -7.08 4.68
C ARG A 332 -22.98 -5.97 4.35
N LEU A 333 -23.47 -4.74 4.24
CA LEU A 333 -22.67 -3.57 3.89
C LEU A 333 -21.81 -3.06 5.05
N GLN A 334 -22.01 -3.58 6.26
CA GLN A 334 -21.26 -3.23 7.46
C GLN A 334 -20.46 -4.43 8.00
N CYS A 335 -20.60 -5.60 7.38
CA CYS A 335 -19.96 -6.82 7.83
C CYS A 335 -18.51 -6.89 7.33
N PRO A 336 -17.50 -7.00 8.23
CA PRO A 336 -16.10 -7.10 7.83
C PRO A 336 -15.80 -8.40 7.09
N ILE A 337 -16.46 -9.51 7.44
CA ILE A 337 -16.32 -10.79 6.73
C ILE A 337 -16.81 -10.66 5.29
N ASN A 338 -18.01 -10.09 5.10
CA ASN A 338 -18.56 -9.84 3.79
C ASN A 338 -17.68 -8.88 2.95
N SER A 339 -17.11 -7.85 3.59
CA SER A 339 -16.21 -6.91 2.93
C SER A 339 -14.92 -7.57 2.50
N GLY A 340 -14.33 -8.44 3.33
CA GLY A 340 -13.17 -9.25 2.97
C GLY A 340 -13.45 -10.20 1.79
N ILE A 341 -14.59 -10.88 1.78
CA ILE A 341 -15.04 -11.70 0.64
C ILE A 341 -15.14 -10.85 -0.63
N THR A 342 -15.70 -9.63 -0.53
CA THR A 342 -15.82 -8.72 -1.68
C THR A 342 -14.46 -8.24 -2.19
N LEU A 343 -13.50 -8.01 -1.29
CA LEU A 343 -12.13 -7.66 -1.68
C LEU A 343 -11.47 -8.79 -2.47
N PHE A 344 -11.61 -10.04 -2.00
CA PHE A 344 -11.16 -11.20 -2.77
C PHE A 344 -11.90 -11.33 -4.11
N GLU A 345 -13.21 -11.14 -4.14
CA GLU A 345 -14.02 -11.17 -5.36
C GLU A 345 -13.46 -10.22 -6.42
N ILE A 346 -13.23 -8.95 -6.07
CA ILE A 346 -12.64 -7.95 -6.97
C ILE A 346 -11.22 -8.36 -7.38
N MET A 347 -10.38 -8.70 -6.40
CA MET A 347 -8.97 -9.04 -6.63
C MET A 347 -8.82 -10.20 -7.63
N VAL A 348 -9.56 -11.28 -7.39
CA VAL A 348 -9.46 -12.50 -8.19
C VAL A 348 -10.07 -12.30 -9.58
N HIS A 349 -11.16 -11.55 -9.70
CA HIS A 349 -11.68 -11.15 -11.01
C HIS A 349 -10.65 -10.36 -11.82
N GLU A 350 -10.02 -9.35 -11.22
CA GLU A 350 -9.02 -8.55 -11.92
C GLU A 350 -7.79 -9.39 -12.31
N GLY A 351 -7.32 -10.29 -11.45
CA GLY A 351 -6.22 -11.19 -11.80
C GLY A 351 -6.57 -12.16 -12.94
N ILE A 352 -7.80 -12.68 -13.02
CA ILE A 352 -8.26 -13.52 -14.14
C ILE A 352 -8.23 -12.72 -15.45
N HIS A 353 -8.78 -11.51 -15.46
CA HIS A 353 -8.87 -10.68 -16.67
C HIS A 353 -7.50 -10.15 -17.13
N GLN A 354 -6.57 -9.93 -16.19
CA GLN A 354 -5.20 -9.50 -16.48
C GLN A 354 -4.25 -10.68 -16.75
N GLY A 355 -4.74 -11.93 -16.68
CA GLY A 355 -3.98 -13.15 -16.97
C GLY A 355 -2.87 -13.46 -15.96
N LEU A 356 -3.03 -13.07 -14.70
CA LEU A 356 -2.03 -13.27 -13.65
C LEU A 356 -1.78 -14.78 -13.41
N GLN A 357 -0.51 -15.15 -13.23
CA GLN A 357 -0.09 -16.54 -12.95
C GLN A 357 0.14 -16.78 -11.45
N ASP A 358 -0.49 -15.96 -10.61
CA ASP A 358 -0.53 -16.08 -9.16
C ASP A 358 -2.01 -16.27 -8.76
N HIS A 359 -2.29 -17.24 -7.90
CA HIS A 359 -3.66 -17.56 -7.50
C HIS A 359 -4.22 -16.57 -6.46
N MET A 360 -3.47 -15.51 -6.10
CA MET A 360 -3.84 -14.43 -5.18
C MET A 360 -4.40 -14.95 -3.85
N TRP A 361 -3.82 -16.06 -3.39
CA TRP A 361 -4.24 -16.78 -2.18
C TRP A 361 -5.75 -17.03 -2.07
N LEU A 362 -6.44 -17.27 -3.19
CA LEU A 362 -7.88 -17.56 -3.24
C LEU A 362 -8.30 -18.76 -2.35
N HIS A 363 -7.34 -19.60 -1.96
CA HIS A 363 -7.50 -20.70 -1.00
C HIS A 363 -7.95 -20.26 0.40
N TYR A 364 -7.83 -18.98 0.74
CA TYR A 364 -8.45 -18.42 1.96
C TYR A 364 -9.95 -18.67 2.04
N PHE A 365 -10.66 -18.80 0.92
CA PHE A 365 -12.09 -19.15 0.91
C PHE A 365 -12.37 -20.50 1.59
N GLY A 366 -11.50 -21.50 1.39
CA GLY A 366 -11.57 -22.76 2.12
C GLY A 366 -11.41 -22.56 3.63
N HIS A 367 -10.45 -21.74 4.04
CA HIS A 367 -10.26 -21.39 5.45
C HIS A 367 -11.45 -20.63 6.03
N PHE A 368 -12.05 -19.71 5.28
CA PHE A 368 -13.25 -18.97 5.71
C PHE A 368 -14.43 -19.92 5.90
N ALA A 369 -14.70 -20.80 4.93
CA ALA A 369 -15.79 -21.77 5.02
C ALA A 369 -15.63 -22.66 6.26
N LYS A 370 -14.42 -23.21 6.47
CA LYS A 370 -14.12 -24.05 7.63
C LYS A 370 -14.31 -23.32 8.96
N ARG A 371 -13.85 -22.08 9.07
CA ARG A 371 -13.99 -21.27 10.30
C ARG A 371 -15.45 -20.85 10.53
N ILE A 372 -16.19 -20.51 9.48
CA ILE A 372 -17.64 -20.25 9.58
C ILE A 372 -18.36 -21.50 10.11
N LEU A 373 -18.17 -22.67 9.48
CA LEU A 373 -18.77 -23.93 9.95
C LEU A 373 -18.42 -24.22 11.41
N LYS A 374 -17.17 -24.00 11.83
CA LYS A 374 -16.75 -24.18 13.21
C LYS A 374 -17.55 -23.29 14.18
N GLN A 375 -17.89 -22.05 13.79
CA GLN A 375 -18.58 -21.07 14.64
C GLN A 375 -20.11 -21.11 14.57
N MET A 376 -20.69 -21.81 13.59
CA MET A 376 -22.16 -21.93 13.49
C MET A 376 -22.75 -22.69 14.68
N SER A 377 -23.89 -22.22 15.19
CA SER A 377 -24.59 -22.79 16.35
C SER A 377 -25.37 -24.09 16.06
N GLY A 378 -25.32 -24.61 14.83
CA GLY A 378 -26.09 -25.78 14.36
C GLY A 378 -27.21 -25.38 13.40
N ALA A 379 -27.98 -26.36 12.93
CA ALA A 379 -29.18 -26.10 12.15
C ALA A 379 -30.24 -25.49 13.08
N PRO A 380 -30.84 -24.33 12.77
CA PRO A 380 -31.92 -23.81 13.58
C PRO A 380 -33.08 -24.81 13.61
N ASP A 381 -33.66 -25.04 14.80
CA ASP A 381 -34.80 -25.96 15.02
C ASP A 381 -36.02 -25.58 14.16
N GLU A 382 -36.08 -24.34 13.69
CA GLU A 382 -37.08 -23.83 12.74
C GLU A 382 -36.54 -23.85 11.31
N GLU A 383 -36.58 -25.02 10.66
CA GLU A 383 -36.51 -25.12 9.19
C GLU A 383 -37.78 -24.49 8.56
N VAL A 384 -37.88 -23.17 8.61
CA VAL A 384 -39.00 -22.42 8.04
C VAL A 384 -38.54 -21.77 6.75
N TYR A 385 -38.59 -22.51 5.63
CA TYR A 385 -38.67 -22.07 4.22
C TYR A 385 -37.81 -20.87 3.73
N GLN A 386 -36.85 -20.38 4.50
CA GLN A 386 -36.01 -19.22 4.18
C GLN A 386 -34.77 -19.70 3.44
N GLU A 387 -34.41 -18.98 2.37
CA GLU A 387 -33.22 -19.24 1.54
C GLU A 387 -31.93 -19.21 2.39
N TRP A 388 -31.85 -18.31 3.37
CA TRP A 388 -30.77 -18.25 4.36
C TRP A 388 -31.30 -18.04 5.77
N PRO A 389 -31.14 -19.01 6.69
CA PRO A 389 -31.60 -18.86 8.07
C PRO A 389 -30.82 -17.82 8.89
N THR A 390 -29.50 -17.73 8.68
CA THR A 390 -28.61 -16.81 9.40
C THR A 390 -27.62 -16.14 8.44
N PRO A 391 -26.98 -15.02 8.84
CA PRO A 391 -25.90 -14.42 8.08
C PRO A 391 -24.76 -15.39 7.72
N PHE A 392 -24.43 -16.36 8.58
CA PHE A 392 -23.43 -17.38 8.23
C PHE A 392 -23.85 -18.29 7.07
N HIS A 393 -25.13 -18.64 6.96
CA HIS A 393 -25.63 -19.38 5.79
C HIS A 393 -25.47 -18.56 4.52
N TYR A 394 -25.83 -17.27 4.57
CA TYR A 394 -25.61 -16.36 3.44
C TYR A 394 -24.13 -16.25 3.06
N LEU A 395 -23.24 -16.10 4.04
CA LEU A 395 -21.79 -15.98 3.78
C LEU A 395 -21.21 -17.26 3.17
N LEU A 396 -21.62 -18.45 3.63
CA LEU A 396 -21.23 -19.73 3.01
C LEU A 396 -21.72 -19.84 1.57
N ALA A 397 -22.99 -19.53 1.32
CA ALA A 397 -23.55 -19.51 -0.03
C ALA A 397 -22.81 -18.53 -0.94
N ARG A 398 -22.44 -17.36 -0.41
CA ARG A 398 -21.65 -16.37 -1.14
C ARG A 398 -20.23 -16.85 -1.45
N LEU A 399 -19.54 -17.52 -0.52
CA LEU A 399 -18.21 -18.10 -0.77
C LEU A 399 -18.26 -19.11 -1.93
N VAL A 400 -19.24 -20.03 -1.91
CA VAL A 400 -19.45 -21.02 -2.97
C VAL A 400 -19.81 -20.34 -4.29
N GLY A 401 -20.73 -19.38 -4.28
CA GLY A 401 -21.15 -18.65 -5.48
C GLY A 401 -20.03 -17.87 -6.15
N VAL A 402 -19.21 -17.15 -5.36
CA VAL A 402 -18.07 -16.39 -5.88
C VAL A 402 -16.98 -17.32 -6.43
N ALA A 403 -16.67 -18.42 -5.75
CA ALA A 403 -15.69 -19.39 -6.25
C ALA A 403 -16.16 -20.12 -7.53
N ALA A 404 -17.46 -20.44 -7.62
CA ALA A 404 -18.09 -20.95 -8.84
C ALA A 404 -17.97 -19.95 -9.99
N ASP A 405 -18.27 -18.68 -9.73
CA ASP A 405 -18.14 -17.63 -10.72
C ASP A 405 -16.69 -17.42 -11.19
N TRP A 406 -15.70 -17.44 -10.29
CA TRP A 406 -14.27 -17.40 -10.66
C TRP A 406 -13.86 -18.54 -11.59
N SER A 407 -14.41 -19.74 -11.39
CA SER A 407 -14.13 -20.87 -12.28
C SER A 407 -14.67 -20.61 -13.70
N GLU A 408 -15.81 -19.92 -13.83
CA GLU A 408 -16.46 -19.59 -15.10
C GLU A 408 -15.87 -18.35 -15.80
N GLN A 409 -15.25 -17.43 -15.06
CA GLN A 409 -14.86 -16.12 -15.62
C GLN A 409 -13.84 -16.19 -16.76
N CYS A 410 -13.01 -17.23 -16.81
CA CYS A 410 -12.05 -17.43 -17.91
C CYS A 410 -12.70 -17.40 -19.31
N ALA A 411 -13.99 -17.78 -19.42
CA ALA A 411 -14.75 -17.73 -20.66
C ALA A 411 -14.99 -16.31 -21.19
N ARG A 412 -14.86 -15.28 -20.35
CA ARG A 412 -15.18 -13.87 -20.64
C ARG A 412 -13.96 -12.96 -20.72
N VAL A 413 -12.75 -13.51 -20.63
CA VAL A 413 -11.50 -12.75 -20.71
C VAL A 413 -11.26 -12.25 -22.14
N ASP A 414 -11.01 -10.94 -22.27
CA ASP A 414 -10.51 -10.33 -23.50
C ASP A 414 -8.98 -10.39 -23.54
N ASP A 415 -8.43 -11.00 -24.59
CA ASP A 415 -6.99 -11.13 -24.78
C ASP A 415 -6.28 -9.77 -24.94
N SER A 416 -7.01 -8.70 -25.25
CA SER A 416 -6.48 -7.34 -25.33
C SER A 416 -6.09 -6.77 -23.96
N GLU A 417 -6.75 -7.23 -22.88
CA GLU A 417 -6.50 -6.79 -21.51
C GLU A 417 -5.29 -7.49 -20.87
N VAL A 418 -4.89 -8.65 -21.39
CA VAL A 418 -3.73 -9.39 -20.87
C VAL A 418 -2.44 -8.77 -21.42
N PRO A 419 -1.50 -8.34 -20.54
CA PRO A 419 -0.22 -7.80 -20.95
C PRO A 419 0.50 -8.73 -21.92
N LYS A 420 1.14 -8.15 -22.95
CA LYS A 420 1.78 -8.93 -24.01
C LYS A 420 2.92 -9.78 -23.45
N GLU A 421 3.67 -9.22 -22.51
CA GLU A 421 4.75 -9.88 -21.80
C GLU A 421 4.26 -11.15 -21.10
N THR A 422 3.10 -11.08 -20.42
CA THR A 422 2.47 -12.22 -19.75
C THR A 422 2.01 -13.28 -20.75
N ARG A 423 1.35 -12.88 -21.84
CA ARG A 423 0.87 -13.83 -22.87
C ARG A 423 2.00 -14.56 -23.59
N CYS A 424 3.17 -13.94 -23.71
CA CYS A 424 4.35 -14.52 -24.35
C CYS A 424 5.27 -15.25 -23.37
N ALA A 425 4.95 -15.28 -22.07
CA ALA A 425 5.75 -15.96 -21.07
C ALA A 425 5.70 -17.49 -21.26
N ASP A 426 6.82 -18.16 -20.99
CA ASP A 426 6.88 -19.61 -20.96
C ASP A 426 5.91 -20.14 -19.89
N HIS A 427 5.15 -21.19 -20.20
CA HIS A 427 4.14 -21.82 -19.33
C HIS A 427 2.92 -20.96 -18.96
N PHE A 428 2.62 -19.89 -19.69
CA PHE A 428 1.39 -19.13 -19.49
C PHE A 428 0.15 -20.04 -19.62
N ASP A 429 -0.61 -20.18 -18.54
CA ASP A 429 -1.92 -20.84 -18.52
C ASP A 429 -3.01 -19.78 -18.31
N ARG A 430 -3.77 -19.52 -19.38
CA ARG A 430 -4.92 -18.60 -19.38
C ARG A 430 -5.94 -18.96 -18.32
N HIS A 431 -6.10 -20.25 -18.01
CA HIS A 431 -7.12 -20.75 -17.11
C HIS A 431 -6.59 -21.04 -15.71
N TYR A 432 -5.35 -20.63 -15.41
CA TYR A 432 -4.66 -20.95 -14.15
C TYR A 432 -5.53 -20.65 -12.92
N ILE A 433 -5.94 -19.39 -12.74
CA ILE A 433 -6.74 -18.96 -11.59
C ILE A 433 -8.11 -19.67 -11.56
N SER A 434 -8.76 -19.85 -12.71
CA SER A 434 -10.05 -20.55 -12.78
C SER A 434 -9.92 -22.03 -12.38
N LYS A 435 -8.82 -22.72 -12.72
CA LYS A 435 -8.53 -24.09 -12.26
C LYS A 435 -8.27 -24.11 -10.76
N GLU A 436 -7.52 -23.16 -10.22
CA GLU A 436 -7.31 -23.00 -8.78
C GLU A 436 -8.62 -22.76 -8.03
N ALA A 437 -9.53 -21.96 -8.58
CA ALA A 437 -10.87 -21.77 -8.03
C ALA A 437 -11.67 -23.08 -7.95
N THR A 438 -11.51 -24.00 -8.91
CA THR A 438 -12.15 -25.33 -8.82
C THR A 438 -11.62 -26.17 -7.67
N LYS A 439 -10.33 -26.03 -7.32
CA LYS A 439 -9.74 -26.71 -6.16
C LYS A 439 -10.37 -26.19 -4.87
N VAL A 440 -10.52 -24.88 -4.75
CA VAL A 440 -11.18 -24.24 -3.60
C VAL A 440 -12.62 -24.70 -3.44
N LEU A 441 -13.39 -24.80 -4.52
CA LEU A 441 -14.73 -25.37 -4.47
C LEU A 441 -14.72 -26.81 -3.92
N GLY A 442 -13.83 -27.66 -4.43
CA GLY A 442 -13.66 -29.02 -3.94
C GLY A 442 -13.30 -29.08 -2.45
N THR A 443 -12.40 -28.21 -1.99
CA THR A 443 -12.04 -28.12 -0.56
C THR A 443 -13.21 -27.64 0.30
N MET A 444 -13.94 -26.61 -0.11
CA MET A 444 -15.10 -26.12 0.63
C MET A 444 -16.20 -27.18 0.74
N LEU A 445 -16.49 -27.93 -0.34
CA LEU A 445 -17.48 -28.99 -0.32
C LEU A 445 -17.09 -30.14 0.62
N GLN A 446 -15.81 -30.48 0.70
CA GLN A 446 -15.31 -31.49 1.64
C GLN A 446 -15.57 -31.13 3.10
N ASP A 447 -15.62 -29.84 3.45
CA ASP A 447 -15.99 -29.39 4.80
C ASP A 447 -17.52 -29.22 4.94
N ILE A 448 -18.22 -28.77 3.90
CA ILE A 448 -19.66 -28.43 3.92
C ILE A 448 -20.55 -29.67 3.91
N ILE A 449 -20.31 -30.61 2.98
CA ILE A 449 -21.18 -31.79 2.76
C ILE A 449 -21.29 -32.66 4.02
N PRO A 450 -20.20 -33.04 4.70
CA PRO A 450 -20.29 -33.86 5.91
C PRO A 450 -20.69 -33.07 7.17
N SER A 451 -20.87 -31.75 7.09
CA SER A 451 -21.18 -30.95 8.26
C SER A 451 -22.56 -31.24 8.83
N GLU A 452 -22.65 -31.66 10.09
CA GLU A 452 -23.94 -31.88 10.79
C GLU A 452 -24.65 -30.57 11.14
N LYS A 453 -23.98 -29.42 10.99
CA LYS A 453 -24.53 -28.10 11.33
C LYS A 453 -25.42 -27.50 10.25
N LEU A 454 -25.48 -28.13 9.09
CA LEU A 454 -26.24 -27.65 7.93
C LEU A 454 -27.36 -28.63 7.60
N SER A 455 -28.52 -28.11 7.25
CA SER A 455 -29.64 -28.93 6.76
C SER A 455 -29.31 -29.57 5.40
N ALA A 456 -29.99 -30.68 5.11
CA ALA A 456 -29.84 -31.35 3.81
C ALA A 456 -30.32 -30.48 2.63
N SER A 457 -31.35 -29.65 2.85
CA SER A 457 -31.85 -28.70 1.84
C SER A 457 -30.77 -27.68 1.49
N PHE A 458 -30.19 -27.02 2.50
CA PHE A 458 -29.16 -26.02 2.28
C PHE A 458 -27.90 -26.60 1.61
N LYS A 459 -27.47 -27.80 2.00
CA LYS A 459 -26.38 -28.50 1.30
C LYS A 459 -26.71 -28.78 -0.17
N SER A 460 -27.97 -29.11 -0.48
CA SER A 460 -28.43 -29.35 -1.84
C SER A 460 -28.41 -28.05 -2.67
N ASP A 461 -28.85 -26.92 -2.09
CA ASP A 461 -28.81 -25.61 -2.75
C ASP A 461 -27.37 -25.19 -3.09
N LEU A 462 -26.42 -25.39 -2.15
CA LEU A 462 -25.01 -25.13 -2.40
C LEU A 462 -24.44 -26.04 -3.50
N LEU A 463 -24.78 -27.32 -3.50
CA LEU A 463 -24.36 -28.25 -4.54
C LEU A 463 -24.98 -27.88 -5.90
N GLU A 464 -26.22 -27.39 -5.92
CA GLU A 464 -26.87 -26.95 -7.15
C GLU A 464 -26.08 -25.82 -7.84
N ILE A 465 -25.59 -24.83 -7.08
CA ILE A 465 -24.73 -23.76 -7.58
C ILE A 465 -23.48 -24.34 -8.26
N VAL A 466 -22.82 -25.28 -7.59
CA VAL A 466 -21.61 -25.95 -8.06
C VAL A 466 -21.87 -26.74 -9.35
N ILE A 467 -22.92 -27.56 -9.39
CA ILE A 467 -23.24 -28.38 -10.55
C ILE A 467 -23.69 -27.52 -11.74
N ARG A 468 -24.45 -26.46 -11.51
CA ARG A 468 -24.80 -25.49 -12.57
C ARG A 468 -23.54 -24.88 -13.18
N SER A 469 -22.55 -24.57 -12.36
CA SER A 469 -21.26 -24.04 -12.80
C SER A 469 -20.50 -25.04 -13.67
N TYR A 470 -20.38 -26.29 -13.20
CA TYR A 470 -19.78 -27.38 -13.97
C TYR A 470 -20.45 -27.58 -15.33
N VAL A 471 -21.79 -27.59 -15.39
CA VAL A 471 -22.54 -27.76 -16.65
C VAL A 471 -22.22 -26.63 -17.63
N ARG A 472 -22.09 -25.38 -17.17
CA ARG A 472 -21.69 -24.25 -18.02
C ARG A 472 -20.28 -24.43 -18.55
N LEU A 473 -19.33 -24.80 -17.70
CA LEU A 473 -17.93 -25.05 -18.08
C LEU A 473 -17.81 -26.19 -19.11
N GLN A 474 -18.51 -27.29 -18.89
CA GLN A 474 -18.51 -28.45 -19.78
C GLN A 474 -19.14 -28.11 -21.14
N SER A 475 -20.17 -27.26 -21.16
CA SER A 475 -20.88 -26.89 -22.40
C SER A 475 -20.05 -26.02 -23.35
N ASN A 476 -18.97 -25.40 -22.87
CA ASN A 476 -18.12 -24.52 -23.65
C ASN A 476 -16.76 -25.18 -23.93
N LEU A 477 -16.46 -25.43 -25.21
CA LEU A 477 -15.21 -26.05 -25.66
C LEU A 477 -13.96 -25.29 -25.20
N LYS A 478 -14.05 -23.96 -25.01
CA LYS A 478 -12.92 -23.14 -24.57
C LYS A 478 -12.56 -23.36 -23.09
N THR A 479 -13.45 -23.93 -22.29
CA THR A 479 -13.27 -24.14 -20.84
C THR A 479 -13.27 -25.62 -20.46
N ALA A 480 -13.07 -26.51 -21.44
CA ALA A 480 -13.12 -27.96 -21.24
C ALA A 480 -12.03 -28.46 -20.27
N ASP A 481 -10.86 -27.85 -20.29
CA ASP A 481 -9.76 -28.15 -19.36
C ASP A 481 -10.11 -27.70 -17.93
N VAL A 482 -10.82 -26.58 -17.76
CA VAL A 482 -11.36 -26.14 -16.46
C VAL A 482 -12.43 -27.11 -15.97
N ALA A 483 -13.34 -27.56 -16.84
CA ALA A 483 -14.34 -28.57 -16.49
C ALA A 483 -13.69 -29.90 -16.03
N ALA A 484 -12.61 -30.32 -16.67
CA ALA A 484 -11.84 -31.50 -16.25
C ALA A 484 -11.16 -31.29 -14.89
N SER A 485 -10.53 -30.12 -14.68
CA SER A 485 -9.97 -29.72 -13.38
C SER A 485 -11.05 -29.74 -12.30
N PHE A 486 -12.25 -29.24 -12.61
CA PHE A 486 -13.41 -29.22 -11.72
C PHE A 486 -13.82 -30.61 -11.26
N LEU A 487 -14.02 -31.55 -12.19
CA LEU A 487 -14.37 -32.94 -11.86
C LEU A 487 -13.34 -33.55 -10.91
N ASN A 488 -12.06 -33.40 -11.25
CA ASN A 488 -10.99 -33.95 -10.44
C ASN A 488 -10.97 -33.32 -9.04
N ALA A 489 -11.04 -31.99 -8.95
CA ALA A 489 -11.00 -31.26 -7.68
C ALA A 489 -12.17 -31.61 -6.75
N VAL A 490 -13.39 -31.70 -7.27
CA VAL A 490 -14.60 -31.93 -6.46
C VAL A 490 -14.77 -33.41 -6.09
N ILE A 491 -14.42 -34.34 -6.98
CA ILE A 491 -14.67 -35.78 -6.79
C ILE A 491 -13.45 -36.50 -6.23
N VAL A 492 -12.25 -36.24 -6.74
CA VAL A 492 -11.03 -36.97 -6.38
C VAL A 492 -10.22 -36.19 -5.34
N GLY A 493 -10.24 -34.87 -5.40
CA GLY A 493 -9.42 -33.96 -4.61
C GLY A 493 -8.21 -33.43 -5.37
N SER A 494 -7.63 -32.33 -4.88
CA SER A 494 -6.43 -31.70 -5.45
C SER A 494 -5.15 -32.32 -4.90
N ASP A 495 -4.78 -31.96 -3.67
CA ASP A 495 -3.51 -32.31 -3.03
C ASP A 495 -3.63 -33.59 -2.18
N MET A 496 -4.82 -33.80 -1.62
CA MET A 496 -5.19 -34.99 -0.87
C MET A 496 -6.43 -35.61 -1.52
N LYS A 497 -6.48 -36.94 -1.50
CA LYS A 497 -7.66 -37.66 -1.98
C LYS A 497 -8.84 -37.41 -1.05
N THR A 498 -10.00 -37.16 -1.63
CA THR A 498 -11.26 -37.06 -0.90
C THR A 498 -11.61 -38.38 -0.21
N GLU A 499 -12.20 -38.29 0.97
CA GLU A 499 -12.65 -39.48 1.71
C GLU A 499 -13.81 -40.21 1.00
N ALA A 500 -13.93 -41.51 1.22
CA ALA A 500 -15.04 -42.30 0.67
C ALA A 500 -16.40 -41.87 1.24
N VAL A 501 -16.45 -41.47 2.52
CA VAL A 501 -17.66 -40.99 3.19
C VAL A 501 -18.19 -39.73 2.52
N TYR A 502 -17.32 -38.72 2.32
CA TYR A 502 -17.65 -37.51 1.57
C TYR A 502 -18.22 -37.81 0.18
N ARG A 503 -17.57 -38.70 -0.59
CA ARG A 503 -18.02 -39.04 -1.95
C ARG A 503 -19.38 -39.75 -1.95
N GLN A 504 -19.66 -40.57 -0.95
CA GLN A 504 -20.95 -41.22 -0.80
C GLN A 504 -22.07 -40.22 -0.47
N GLU A 505 -21.81 -39.26 0.41
CA GLU A 505 -22.76 -38.19 0.74
C GLU A 505 -22.97 -37.23 -0.44
N LEU A 506 -21.90 -36.86 -1.15
CA LEU A 506 -21.95 -36.08 -2.38
C LEU A 506 -22.86 -36.76 -3.42
N ARG A 507 -22.75 -38.09 -3.57
CA ARG A 507 -23.61 -38.87 -4.47
C ARG A 507 -25.07 -38.83 -4.04
N ASN A 508 -25.34 -38.96 -2.75
CA ASN A 508 -26.71 -38.92 -2.22
C ASN A 508 -27.36 -37.55 -2.46
N LEU A 509 -26.63 -36.46 -2.22
CA LEU A 509 -27.08 -35.10 -2.49
C LEU A 509 -27.27 -34.86 -3.99
N PHE A 510 -26.31 -35.29 -4.83
CA PHE A 510 -26.39 -35.13 -6.29
C PHE A 510 -27.64 -35.79 -6.89
N ARG A 511 -28.00 -36.98 -6.39
CA ARG A 511 -29.22 -37.69 -6.81
C ARG A 511 -30.52 -37.03 -6.36
N GLY A 512 -30.46 -36.20 -5.32
CA GLY A 512 -31.57 -35.39 -4.83
C GLY A 512 -31.78 -34.09 -5.61
N LEU A 513 -30.84 -33.70 -6.48
CA LEU A 513 -30.96 -32.50 -7.31
C LEU A 513 -32.03 -32.65 -8.39
N ASP A 514 -32.45 -31.51 -8.96
CA ASP A 514 -33.37 -31.50 -10.09
C ASP A 514 -32.90 -32.40 -11.25
N HIS A 515 -33.80 -33.28 -11.69
CA HIS A 515 -33.52 -34.29 -12.71
C HIS A 515 -33.01 -33.71 -14.05
N ILE A 516 -33.40 -32.47 -14.42
CA ILE A 516 -32.90 -31.83 -15.66
C ILE A 516 -31.45 -31.40 -15.46
N LEU A 517 -31.12 -30.86 -14.30
CA LEU A 517 -29.73 -30.50 -13.97
C LEU A 517 -28.84 -31.74 -13.90
N SER A 518 -29.26 -32.77 -13.19
CA SER A 518 -28.52 -34.04 -13.07
C SER A 518 -28.31 -34.69 -14.43
N GLY A 519 -29.34 -34.70 -15.30
CA GLY A 519 -29.23 -35.21 -16.67
C GLY A 519 -28.20 -34.45 -17.53
N LYS A 520 -28.07 -33.13 -17.34
CA LYS A 520 -27.03 -32.32 -18.02
C LYS A 520 -25.62 -32.54 -17.47
N ALA A 521 -25.50 -33.06 -16.24
CA ALA A 521 -24.24 -33.33 -15.57
C ALA A 521 -23.87 -34.83 -15.58
N SER A 522 -24.29 -35.60 -16.59
CA SER A 522 -24.08 -37.06 -16.65
C SER A 522 -22.60 -37.51 -16.54
N ALA A 523 -21.67 -36.71 -17.07
CA ALA A 523 -20.24 -36.96 -16.93
C ALA A 523 -19.76 -36.83 -15.47
N PHE A 524 -20.35 -35.92 -14.69
CA PHE A 524 -20.09 -35.79 -13.26
C PHE A 524 -20.58 -37.02 -12.51
N GLU A 525 -21.82 -37.46 -12.78
CA GLU A 525 -22.39 -38.66 -12.16
C GLU A 525 -21.54 -39.91 -12.46
N THR A 526 -21.14 -40.09 -13.72
CA THR A 526 -20.32 -41.22 -14.13
C THR A 526 -18.97 -41.24 -13.44
N ALA A 527 -18.30 -40.08 -13.34
CA ALA A 527 -17.02 -39.95 -12.65
C ALA A 527 -17.16 -40.18 -11.14
N LEU A 528 -18.23 -39.69 -10.53
CA LEU A 528 -18.51 -39.87 -9.10
C LEU A 528 -18.76 -41.33 -8.77
N ASP A 529 -19.59 -42.01 -9.56
CA ASP A 529 -19.89 -43.43 -9.40
C ASP A 529 -18.64 -44.30 -9.59
N ALA A 530 -17.81 -44.00 -10.60
CA ALA A 530 -16.54 -44.70 -10.83
C ALA A 530 -15.52 -44.49 -9.70
N SER A 531 -15.62 -43.38 -8.96
CA SER A 531 -14.71 -43.11 -7.84
C SER A 531 -15.03 -43.96 -6.59
N LEU A 532 -16.26 -44.47 -6.48
CA LEU A 532 -16.75 -45.24 -5.34
C LEU A 532 -16.59 -46.76 -5.51
N THR A 533 -16.25 -47.21 -6.71
CA THR A 533 -15.85 -48.60 -7.03
C THR A 533 -14.36 -48.78 -6.87
#